data_AF-A0A1Q8VH12-F1
#
_entry.id   AF-A0A1Q8VH12-F1
#
_cell.length_a   1.000
_cell.length_b   1.000
_cell.length_c   1.000
_cell.angle_alpha   90.00
_cell.angle_beta   90.00
_cell.angle_gamma   90.00
#
_symmetry.space_group_name_H-M   'P 1'
#
loop_
_entity.id
_entity.type
_entity.pdbx_description
1 polymer ?
#
loop_
_entity_poly.entity_id
_entity_poly.type
_entity_poly.pdbx_seq_one_letter_code
_entity_poly.pdbx_strand_id
1 'polypeptide(L)'
;ITMVAAGLVTAGSGHMQGQLVAEYQPAKMAAAEGLCHTEAGAPFTVAAFGDCKNENGMVRFISVPGVYSFMATNDFNAKVTGLKEAGDTYAKRYGATDARGNAVDYSPNVTVNFWSFRLMIGLGMVSMGLGALALWLTRSNRLISRPILGKTALAAMWLPFIASSFGWLFREMGRQPWVIAPN
;
A
#
# COMPACT_ATOMS: atom_id res chain seq x y z
N ILE A 1 -10.26 24.14 -0.55
CA ILE A 1 -8.82 24.49 -0.46
C ILE A 1 -8.14 23.62 0.60
N THR A 2 -8.53 23.70 1.87
CA THR A 2 -7.92 22.93 2.99
C THR A 2 -7.78 21.44 2.70
N MET A 3 -8.83 20.81 2.17
CA MET A 3 -8.85 19.39 1.86
C MET A 3 -7.82 18.97 0.79
N VAL A 4 -7.59 19.83 -0.22
CA VAL A 4 -6.59 19.56 -1.27
C VAL A 4 -5.18 19.77 -0.72
N ALA A 5 -4.96 20.85 0.04
CA ALA A 5 -3.67 21.12 0.66
C ALA A 5 -3.26 20.02 1.65
N ALA A 6 -4.18 19.60 2.53
CA ALA A 6 -3.96 18.50 3.46
C ALA A 6 -3.70 17.18 2.71
N GLY A 7 -4.47 16.87 1.66
CA GLY A 7 -4.26 15.69 0.83
C GLY A 7 -2.87 15.63 0.20
N LEU A 8 -2.36 16.75 -0.32
CA LEU A 8 -1.01 16.83 -0.88
C LEU A 8 0.08 16.60 0.19
N VAL A 9 -0.09 17.19 1.37
CA VAL A 9 0.83 16.97 2.50
C VAL A 9 0.83 15.50 2.93
N THR A 10 -0.34 14.88 3.05
CA THR A 10 -0.47 13.46 3.40
C THR A 10 0.11 12.53 2.32
N ALA A 11 -0.07 12.86 1.03
CA ALA A 11 0.52 12.08 -0.05
C ALA A 11 2.06 12.16 -0.03
N GLY A 12 2.62 13.36 0.20
CA GLY A 12 4.06 13.54 0.31
C GLY A 12 4.66 12.82 1.51
N SER A 13 4.05 12.95 2.69
CA SER A 13 4.52 12.24 3.89
C SER A 13 4.37 10.73 3.78
N GLY A 14 3.29 10.26 3.14
CA GLY A 14 3.07 8.84 2.84
C GLY A 14 4.12 8.27 1.89
N HIS A 15 4.53 9.01 0.86
CA HIS A 15 5.62 8.60 -0.04
C HIS A 15 6.93 8.39 0.74
N MET A 16 7.32 9.37 1.56
CA MET A 16 8.52 9.27 2.39
C MET A 16 8.46 8.08 3.36
N GLN A 17 7.31 7.87 4.01
CA GLN A 17 7.11 6.73 4.91
C GLN A 17 7.16 5.40 4.15
N GLY A 18 6.61 5.33 2.93
CA GLY A 18 6.67 4.13 2.09
C GLY A 18 8.10 3.73 1.75
N GLN A 19 8.96 4.70 1.45
CA GLN A 19 10.39 4.45 1.19
C GLN A 19 11.10 3.87 2.42
N LEU A 20 10.84 4.44 3.60
CA LEU A 20 11.39 3.92 4.86
C LEU A 20 10.92 2.49 5.15
N VAL A 21 9.65 2.16 4.88
CA VAL A 21 9.17 0.78 5.06
C VAL A 21 9.78 -0.15 4.02
N ALA A 22 10.02 0.31 2.78
CA ALA A 22 10.69 -0.51 1.77
C ALA A 22 12.14 -0.85 2.14
N GLU A 23 12.84 0.09 2.79
CA GLU A 23 14.21 -0.09 3.26
C GLU A 23 14.29 -0.99 4.50
N TYR A 24 13.52 -0.69 5.55
CA TYR A 24 13.63 -1.39 6.84
C TYR A 24 12.76 -2.64 6.96
N GLN A 25 11.63 -2.69 6.24
CA GLN A 25 10.65 -3.79 6.33
C GLN A 25 10.22 -4.26 4.92
N PRO A 26 11.16 -4.80 4.11
CA PRO A 26 10.89 -5.14 2.71
C PRO A 26 9.76 -6.14 2.56
N ALA A 27 9.62 -7.14 3.45
CA ALA A 27 8.52 -8.10 3.39
C ALA A 27 7.13 -7.45 3.46
N LYS A 28 6.99 -6.36 4.22
CA LYS A 28 5.72 -5.65 4.35
C LYS A 28 5.35 -4.93 3.07
N MET A 29 6.31 -4.25 2.44
CA MET A 29 6.08 -3.57 1.16
C MET A 29 5.92 -4.56 0.01
N ALA A 30 6.69 -5.66 0.01
CA ALA A 30 6.54 -6.73 -0.98
C ALA A 30 5.15 -7.38 -0.89
N ALA A 31 4.63 -7.63 0.32
CA ALA A 31 3.27 -8.11 0.52
C ALA A 31 2.21 -7.06 0.16
N ALA A 32 2.50 -5.77 0.38
CA ALA A 32 1.66 -4.70 -0.12
C ALA A 32 1.56 -4.80 -1.64
N GLU A 33 2.65 -4.94 -2.38
CA GLU A 33 2.62 -4.96 -3.85
C GLU A 33 2.28 -6.32 -4.49
N GLY A 34 2.20 -7.37 -3.68
CA GLY A 34 2.07 -8.75 -4.16
C GLY A 34 3.33 -9.22 -4.89
N LEU A 35 4.51 -8.69 -4.55
CA LEU A 35 5.78 -9.06 -5.17
C LEU A 35 6.35 -10.32 -4.50
N CYS A 36 6.13 -11.49 -5.10
CA CYS A 36 6.60 -12.75 -4.52
C CYS A 36 8.12 -12.94 -4.62
N HIS A 37 8.72 -12.50 -5.73
CA HIS A 37 10.15 -12.60 -6.03
C HIS A 37 10.76 -11.24 -6.31
N THR A 38 12.05 -11.12 -5.98
CA THR A 38 12.81 -9.90 -6.18
C THR A 38 12.95 -9.58 -7.68
N GLU A 39 12.54 -8.39 -8.08
CA GLU A 39 12.51 -7.96 -9.48
C GLU A 39 13.16 -6.56 -9.61
N ALA A 40 13.90 -6.34 -10.69
CA ALA A 40 14.40 -5.01 -11.06
C ALA A 40 13.34 -4.30 -11.90
N GLY A 41 13.02 -3.05 -11.58
CA GLY A 41 11.91 -2.35 -12.23
C GLY A 41 10.54 -2.97 -11.92
N ALA A 42 10.41 -3.49 -10.70
CA ALA A 42 9.21 -4.11 -10.17
C ALA A 42 7.94 -3.27 -10.49
N PRO A 43 6.89 -3.88 -11.07
CA PRO A 43 5.67 -3.16 -11.44
C PRO A 43 4.81 -2.82 -10.22
N PHE A 44 4.10 -1.69 -10.28
CA PHE A 44 3.03 -1.38 -9.34
C PHE A 44 1.77 -2.16 -9.72
N THR A 45 1.25 -3.00 -8.82
CA THR A 45 0.11 -3.88 -9.12
C THR A 45 -1.20 -3.25 -8.64
N VAL A 46 -2.08 -2.81 -9.54
CA VAL A 46 -3.35 -2.16 -9.16
C VAL A 46 -4.34 -3.18 -8.61
N ALA A 47 -4.45 -4.35 -9.24
CA ALA A 47 -5.35 -5.41 -8.82
C ALA A 47 -4.67 -6.78 -8.99
N ALA A 48 -4.64 -7.56 -7.92
CA ALA A 48 -4.18 -8.93 -7.90
C ALA A 48 -5.04 -9.75 -6.94
N PHE A 49 -5.17 -11.02 -7.25
CA PHE A 49 -5.75 -12.02 -6.36
C PHE A 49 -4.80 -13.21 -6.27
N GLY A 50 -4.68 -13.77 -5.08
CA GLY A 50 -3.82 -14.91 -4.84
C GLY A 50 -2.93 -14.76 -3.61
N ASP A 51 -2.09 -15.76 -3.41
CA ASP A 51 -1.12 -15.81 -2.33
C ASP A 51 0.26 -16.18 -2.91
N CYS A 52 1.32 -15.60 -2.35
CA CYS A 52 2.70 -15.91 -2.71
C CYS A 52 3.21 -17.22 -2.09
N LYS A 53 2.36 -17.95 -1.35
CA LYS A 53 2.69 -19.30 -0.84
C LYS A 53 2.92 -20.33 -1.93
N ASN A 54 2.23 -20.19 -3.06
CA ASN A 54 2.44 -21.00 -4.25
C ASN A 54 3.11 -20.13 -5.33
N GLU A 55 4.08 -20.68 -6.05
CA GLU A 55 4.91 -19.97 -7.03
C GLU A 55 4.09 -19.31 -8.16
N ASN A 56 2.94 -19.91 -8.51
CA ASN A 56 1.98 -19.39 -9.49
C ASN A 56 0.66 -18.89 -8.84
N GLY A 57 0.64 -18.75 -7.51
CA GLY A 57 -0.56 -18.46 -6.74
C GLY A 57 -1.06 -17.03 -6.90
N MET A 58 -0.19 -16.09 -7.29
CA MET A 58 -0.49 -14.67 -7.37
C MET A 58 -0.76 -14.24 -8.82
N VAL A 59 -2.02 -13.90 -9.11
CA VAL A 59 -2.47 -13.47 -10.44
C VAL A 59 -2.60 -11.95 -10.44
N ARG A 60 -1.70 -11.28 -11.19
CA ARG A 60 -1.70 -9.82 -11.39
C ARG A 60 -2.57 -9.49 -12.59
N PHE A 61 -3.66 -8.76 -12.40
CA PHE A 61 -4.56 -8.38 -13.50
C PHE A 61 -4.12 -7.09 -14.18
N ILE A 62 -3.72 -6.11 -13.38
CA ILE A 62 -3.34 -4.78 -13.87
C ILE A 62 -2.06 -4.39 -13.16
N SER A 63 -0.98 -4.24 -13.92
CA SER A 63 0.32 -3.84 -13.38
C SER A 63 1.00 -2.82 -14.28
N VAL A 64 1.62 -1.80 -13.68
CA VAL A 64 2.32 -0.74 -14.39
C VAL A 64 3.83 -0.88 -14.11
N PRO A 65 4.64 -1.24 -15.12
CA PRO A 65 6.08 -1.49 -14.94
C PRO A 65 6.83 -0.29 -14.34
N GLY A 66 7.84 -0.55 -13.52
CA GLY A 66 8.77 0.46 -12.96
C GLY A 66 8.20 1.41 -11.90
N VAL A 67 6.88 1.56 -11.78
CA VAL A 67 6.25 2.51 -10.85
C VAL A 67 6.54 2.15 -9.40
N TYR A 68 6.50 0.87 -9.03
CA TYR A 68 6.79 0.48 -7.65
C TYR A 68 8.26 0.69 -7.29
N SER A 69 9.18 0.40 -8.23
CA SER A 69 10.62 0.68 -8.01
C SER A 69 10.88 2.18 -7.78
N PHE A 70 10.24 3.03 -8.59
CA PHE A 70 10.27 4.47 -8.39
C PHE A 70 9.67 4.89 -7.04
N MET A 71 8.52 4.33 -6.66
CA MET A 71 7.92 4.63 -5.36
C MET A 71 8.82 4.23 -4.19
N ALA A 72 9.49 3.08 -4.28
CA ALA A 72 10.33 2.54 -3.22
C ALA A 72 11.71 3.25 -3.11
N THR A 73 12.30 3.67 -4.23
CA THR A 73 13.71 4.11 -4.26
C THR A 73 13.98 5.38 -5.08
N ASN A 74 12.96 5.97 -5.69
CA ASN A 74 13.05 7.05 -6.70
C ASN A 74 13.79 6.66 -8.00
N ASP A 75 14.07 5.37 -8.24
CA ASP A 75 14.64 4.87 -9.49
C ASP A 75 13.72 3.79 -10.09
N PHE A 76 13.37 3.97 -11.37
CA PHE A 76 12.50 3.04 -12.12
C PHE A 76 13.13 1.67 -12.36
N ASN A 77 14.45 1.52 -12.25
CA ASN A 77 15.17 0.26 -12.49
C ASN A 77 15.73 -0.35 -11.21
N ALA A 78 15.48 0.25 -10.04
CA ALA A 78 15.98 -0.30 -8.79
C ALA A 78 15.44 -1.71 -8.55
N LYS A 79 16.29 -2.53 -7.93
CA LYS A 79 15.94 -3.88 -7.52
C LYS A 79 15.21 -3.82 -6.18
N VAL A 80 13.96 -4.26 -6.17
CA VAL A 80 13.14 -4.29 -4.95
C VAL A 80 12.98 -5.70 -4.45
N THR A 81 13.29 -5.92 -3.18
CA THR A 81 13.26 -7.23 -2.53
C THR A 81 11.84 -7.79 -2.50
N GLY A 82 11.69 -9.02 -3.01
CA GLY A 82 10.45 -9.79 -2.98
C GLY A 82 10.21 -10.48 -1.64
N LEU A 83 9.00 -11.00 -1.50
CA LEU A 83 8.54 -11.62 -0.25
C LEU A 83 9.36 -12.86 0.12
N LYS A 84 9.70 -13.71 -0.87
CA LYS A 84 10.48 -14.94 -0.65
C LYS A 84 11.89 -14.61 -0.17
N GLU A 85 12.59 -13.69 -0.85
CA GLU A 85 13.96 -13.33 -0.48
C GLU A 85 14.03 -12.57 0.85
N ALA A 86 13.01 -11.76 1.17
CA ALA A 86 12.88 -11.16 2.50
C ALA A 86 12.69 -12.25 3.58
N GLY A 87 11.81 -13.23 3.34
CA GLY A 87 11.60 -14.39 4.22
C GLY A 87 12.87 -15.21 4.43
N ASP A 88 13.62 -15.50 3.37
CA ASP A 88 14.90 -16.22 3.44
C ASP A 88 15.94 -15.47 4.26
N THR A 89 15.97 -14.14 4.15
CA THR A 89 16.85 -13.28 4.94
C THR A 89 16.52 -13.36 6.43
N TYR A 90 15.22 -13.38 6.78
CA TYR A 90 14.77 -13.55 8.15
C TYR A 90 15.03 -14.97 8.67
N ALA A 91 14.82 -16.01 7.87
CA ALA A 91 15.10 -17.39 8.25
C ALA A 91 16.59 -17.62 8.54
N LYS A 92 17.49 -16.98 7.78
CA LYS A 92 18.94 -17.00 8.05
C LYS A 92 19.32 -16.30 9.36
N ARG A 93 18.60 -15.24 9.73
CA ARG A 93 18.93 -14.43 10.92
C ARG A 93 18.31 -14.96 12.20
N TYR A 94 17.11 -15.55 12.13
CA TYR A 94 16.32 -15.95 13.30
C TYR A 94 16.02 -17.46 13.38
N GLY A 95 16.43 -18.24 12.37
CA GLY A 95 16.21 -19.68 12.28
C GLY A 95 14.99 -20.04 11.44
N ALA A 96 15.06 -21.15 10.69
CA ALA A 96 13.96 -21.59 9.83
C ALA A 96 12.93 -22.48 10.56
N THR A 97 13.22 -22.89 11.80
CA THR A 97 12.43 -23.85 12.56
C THR A 97 12.09 -23.32 13.94
N ASP A 98 10.82 -23.44 14.33
CA ASP A 98 10.35 -23.14 15.68
C ASP A 98 10.88 -24.16 16.70
N ALA A 99 10.74 -23.88 18.00
CA ALA A 99 11.10 -24.77 19.11
C ALA A 99 10.44 -26.17 19.03
N ARG A 100 9.39 -26.31 18.20
CA ARG A 100 8.65 -27.55 17.95
C ARG A 100 9.08 -28.27 16.66
N GLY A 101 10.08 -27.77 15.93
CA GLY A 101 10.58 -28.37 14.69
C GLY A 101 9.77 -28.06 13.42
N ASN A 102 8.78 -27.17 13.49
CA ASN A 102 7.98 -26.76 12.33
C ASN A 102 8.65 -25.61 11.56
N ALA A 103 8.48 -25.58 10.24
CA ALA A 103 8.95 -24.46 9.41
C ALA A 103 8.24 -23.16 9.79
N VAL A 104 8.99 -22.07 9.94
CA VAL A 104 8.46 -20.74 10.28
C VAL A 104 8.18 -19.95 9.00
N ASP A 105 6.94 -19.51 8.84
CA ASP A 105 6.53 -18.61 7.77
C ASP A 105 6.70 -17.15 8.22
N TYR A 106 7.70 -16.47 7.64
CA TYR A 106 7.97 -15.06 7.91
C TYR A 106 7.13 -14.08 7.07
N SER A 107 6.24 -14.60 6.21
CA SER A 107 5.42 -13.77 5.35
C SER A 107 4.18 -13.23 6.09
N PRO A 108 3.88 -11.92 6.00
CA PRO A 108 2.61 -11.38 6.44
C PRO A 108 1.47 -11.85 5.52
N ASN A 109 0.22 -11.65 5.95
CA ASN A 109 -0.94 -11.94 5.11
C ASN A 109 -0.97 -11.02 3.88
N VAL A 110 -0.60 -11.57 2.72
CA VAL A 110 -0.45 -10.84 1.46
C VAL A 110 -1.77 -10.22 1.02
N THR A 111 -2.86 -11.00 0.99
CA THR A 111 -4.17 -10.52 0.51
C THR A 111 -4.68 -9.34 1.32
N VAL A 112 -4.62 -9.42 2.66
CA VAL A 112 -5.10 -8.34 3.53
C VAL A 112 -4.24 -7.09 3.35
N ASN A 113 -2.91 -7.23 3.32
CA ASN A 113 -2.01 -6.09 3.12
C ASN A 113 -2.19 -5.43 1.75
N PHE A 114 -2.28 -6.25 0.70
CA PHE A 114 -2.48 -5.81 -0.67
C PHE A 114 -3.72 -4.93 -0.77
N TRP A 115 -4.89 -5.45 -0.39
CA TRP A 115 -6.14 -4.71 -0.51
C TRP A 115 -6.25 -3.53 0.45
N SER A 116 -5.73 -3.65 1.67
CA SER A 116 -5.71 -2.54 2.63
C SER A 116 -4.89 -1.36 2.10
N PHE A 117 -3.74 -1.62 1.49
CA PHE A 117 -2.91 -0.57 0.89
C PHE A 117 -3.62 0.14 -0.28
N ARG A 118 -4.29 -0.61 -1.18
CA ARG A 118 -5.06 -0.01 -2.29
C ARG A 118 -6.24 0.79 -1.78
N LEU A 119 -6.99 0.27 -0.81
CA LEU A 119 -8.17 0.98 -0.28
C LEU A 119 -7.73 2.25 0.46
N MET A 120 -6.64 2.21 1.22
CA MET A 120 -6.07 3.41 1.85
C MET A 120 -5.72 4.49 0.82
N ILE A 121 -4.91 4.15 -0.19
CA ILE A 121 -4.47 5.12 -1.20
C ILE A 121 -5.63 5.55 -2.10
N GLY A 122 -6.46 4.61 -2.53
CA GLY A 122 -7.62 4.85 -3.38
C GLY A 122 -8.62 5.79 -2.73
N LEU A 123 -9.00 5.56 -1.48
CA LEU A 123 -9.90 6.44 -0.73
C LEU A 123 -9.25 7.81 -0.47
N GLY A 124 -7.95 7.84 -0.20
CA GLY A 124 -7.17 9.09 -0.09
C GLY A 124 -7.22 9.92 -1.36
N MET A 125 -6.91 9.32 -2.52
CA MET A 125 -6.95 9.99 -3.83
C MET A 125 -8.37 10.41 -4.22
N VAL A 126 -9.38 9.57 -3.98
CA VAL A 126 -10.79 9.91 -4.24
C VAL A 126 -11.20 11.12 -3.39
N SER A 127 -10.80 11.14 -2.11
CA SER A 127 -11.06 12.31 -1.26
C SER A 127 -10.39 13.54 -1.87
N MET A 128 -9.07 13.55 -2.10
CA MET A 128 -8.37 14.70 -2.66
C MET A 128 -8.97 15.16 -4.01
N GLY A 129 -9.35 14.21 -4.89
CA GLY A 129 -10.00 14.46 -6.16
C GLY A 129 -11.37 15.13 -6.03
N LEU A 130 -12.21 14.70 -5.08
CA LEU A 130 -13.47 15.38 -4.77
C LEU A 130 -13.23 16.81 -4.27
N GLY A 131 -12.20 17.02 -3.45
CA GLY A 131 -11.80 18.35 -2.98
C GLY A 131 -11.34 19.27 -4.11
N ALA A 132 -10.59 18.74 -5.08
CA ALA A 132 -10.13 19.47 -6.25
C ALA A 132 -11.30 19.78 -7.21
N LEU A 133 -12.17 18.81 -7.47
CA LEU A 133 -13.37 18.99 -8.28
C LEU A 133 -14.31 20.04 -7.67
N ALA A 134 -14.53 19.97 -6.35
CA ALA A 134 -15.34 20.96 -5.64
C ALA A 134 -14.74 22.37 -5.80
N LEU A 135 -13.43 22.52 -5.60
CA LEU A 135 -12.73 23.80 -5.77
C LEU A 135 -12.87 24.36 -7.20
N TRP A 136 -12.71 23.51 -8.21
CA TRP A 136 -12.85 23.90 -9.61
C TRP A 136 -14.28 24.33 -9.95
N LEU A 137 -15.29 23.61 -9.45
CA LEU A 137 -16.70 23.95 -9.63
C LEU A 137 -17.10 25.22 -8.86
N THR A 138 -16.52 25.48 -7.68
CA THR A 138 -16.70 26.75 -6.96
C THR A 138 -16.15 27.90 -7.76
N ARG A 139 -14.92 27.76 -8.27
CA ARG A 139 -14.26 28.81 -9.05
C ARG A 139 -15.00 29.13 -10.35
N SER A 140 -15.75 28.16 -10.89
CA SER A 140 -16.56 28.31 -12.10
C SER A 140 -18.01 28.74 -11.85
N ASN A 141 -18.42 29.05 -10.60
CA ASN A 141 -19.81 29.35 -10.21
C ASN A 141 -20.85 28.28 -10.59
N ARG A 142 -20.43 27.02 -10.80
CA ARG A 142 -21.30 25.90 -11.24
C ARG A 142 -21.83 25.03 -10.09
N LEU A 143 -21.47 25.36 -8.84
CA LEU A 143 -21.77 24.52 -7.68
C LEU A 143 -23.25 24.50 -7.27
N ILE A 144 -23.96 25.62 -7.43
CA ILE A 144 -25.29 25.81 -6.82
C ILE A 144 -26.38 24.99 -7.52
N SER A 145 -26.18 24.55 -8.77
CA SER A 145 -27.25 23.97 -9.58
C SER A 145 -27.44 22.44 -9.45
N ARG A 146 -26.59 21.70 -8.71
CA ARG A 146 -26.65 20.22 -8.70
C ARG A 146 -26.72 19.59 -7.29
N PRO A 147 -27.87 19.04 -6.86
CA PRO A 147 -28.04 18.44 -5.53
C PRO A 147 -27.17 17.19 -5.30
N ILE A 148 -26.73 16.53 -6.38
CA ILE A 148 -25.82 15.38 -6.32
C ILE A 148 -24.49 15.78 -5.69
N LEU A 149 -23.98 16.99 -5.96
CA LEU A 149 -22.70 17.47 -5.42
C LEU A 149 -22.75 17.63 -3.89
N GLY A 150 -23.88 18.10 -3.36
CA GLY A 150 -24.11 18.19 -1.91
C GLY A 150 -24.13 16.81 -1.26
N LYS A 151 -24.83 15.84 -1.86
CA LYS A 151 -24.86 14.45 -1.37
C LYS A 151 -23.46 13.81 -1.38
N THR A 152 -22.68 14.04 -2.44
CA THR A 152 -21.30 13.51 -2.52
C THR A 152 -20.38 14.17 -1.50
N ALA A 153 -20.55 15.45 -1.20
CA ALA A 153 -19.75 16.14 -0.18
C ALA A 153 -20.04 15.60 1.23
N LEU A 154 -21.31 15.30 1.54
CA LEU A 154 -21.68 14.66 2.80
C LEU A 154 -21.12 13.23 2.91
N ALA A 155 -21.20 12.45 1.84
CA ALA A 155 -20.61 11.11 1.81
C ALA A 155 -19.08 11.14 1.95
N ALA A 156 -18.42 12.15 1.38
CA ALA A 156 -16.97 12.32 1.43
C ALA A 156 -16.43 12.48 2.86
N MET A 157 -17.26 12.89 3.81
CA MET A 157 -16.89 13.01 5.23
C MET A 157 -16.41 11.68 5.83
N TRP A 158 -16.94 10.54 5.35
CA TRP A 158 -16.56 9.22 5.84
C TRP A 158 -15.27 8.67 5.22
N LEU A 159 -14.88 9.17 4.04
CA LEU A 159 -13.73 8.63 3.30
C LEU A 159 -12.41 8.67 4.11
N PRO A 160 -12.04 9.78 4.79
CA PRO A 160 -10.80 9.83 5.56
C PRO A 160 -10.77 8.83 6.72
N PHE A 161 -11.93 8.59 7.37
CA PHE A 161 -12.03 7.63 8.47
C PHE A 161 -11.80 6.20 7.97
N ILE A 162 -12.47 5.83 6.89
CA ILE A 162 -12.32 4.49 6.28
C ILE A 162 -10.88 4.30 5.77
N ALA A 163 -10.31 5.31 5.11
CA ALA A 163 -8.91 5.28 4.65
C ALA A 163 -7.93 5.09 5.82
N SER A 164 -8.15 5.80 6.93
CA SER A 164 -7.33 5.67 8.14
C SER A 164 -7.45 4.28 8.77
N SER A 165 -8.64 3.68 8.79
CA SER A 165 -8.84 2.31 9.27
C SER A 165 -8.05 1.31 8.43
N PHE A 166 -8.07 1.43 7.10
CA PHE A 166 -7.25 0.59 6.23
C PHE A 166 -5.76 0.84 6.38
N GLY A 167 -5.34 2.07 6.68
CA GLY A 167 -3.95 2.38 7.01
C GLY A 167 -3.47 1.67 8.28
N TRP A 168 -4.29 1.66 9.33
CA TRP A 168 -4.02 0.89 10.55
C TRP A 168 -4.01 -0.61 10.29
N LEU A 169 -4.97 -1.11 9.51
CA LEU A 169 -5.03 -2.52 9.13
C LEU A 169 -3.77 -2.94 8.38
N PHE A 170 -3.33 -2.15 7.39
CA PHE A 170 -2.06 -2.36 6.70
C PHE A 170 -0.87 -2.31 7.65
N ARG A 171 -0.87 -1.38 8.62
CA ARG A 171 0.24 -1.27 9.57
C ARG A 171 0.36 -2.52 10.43
N GLU A 172 -0.74 -2.98 11.01
CA GLU A 172 -0.78 -4.09 11.96
C GLU A 172 -0.68 -5.45 11.29
N MET A 173 -1.44 -5.68 10.22
CA MET A 173 -1.40 -6.94 9.49
C MET A 173 -0.07 -7.13 8.76
N GLY A 174 0.56 -6.04 8.31
CA GLY A 174 1.92 -6.06 7.76
C GLY A 174 3.01 -6.20 8.80
N ARG A 175 2.71 -6.08 10.10
CA ARG A 175 3.67 -6.34 11.18
C ARG A 175 3.78 -7.83 11.48
N GLN A 176 2.71 -8.60 11.30
CA GLN A 176 2.73 -10.05 11.47
C GLN A 176 3.79 -10.70 10.55
N PRO A 177 4.55 -11.71 11.01
CA PRO A 177 4.44 -12.45 12.28
C PRO A 177 5.17 -11.80 13.47
N TRP A 178 5.73 -10.61 13.32
CA TRP A 178 6.52 -9.96 14.35
C TRP A 178 5.62 -9.31 15.40
N VAL A 179 5.76 -9.69 16.67
CA VAL A 179 5.16 -8.93 17.78
C VAL A 179 6.05 -7.73 18.13
N ILE A 180 7.35 -7.93 18.18
CA ILE A 180 8.36 -6.88 18.32
C ILE A 180 9.31 -7.07 17.15
N ALA A 181 9.54 -6.03 16.35
CA ALA A 181 10.53 -6.10 15.27
C ALA A 181 11.92 -6.20 15.92
N PRO A 182 12.66 -7.29 15.68
CA PRO A 182 14.03 -7.42 16.20
C PRO A 182 14.94 -6.42 15.47
N ASN A 183 15.52 -5.47 16.22
CA ASN A 183 16.59 -4.59 15.72
C ASN A 183 17.92 -5.37 15.60
#